data_AF-A0A9D9PZE3-F1
#
_entry.id   AF-A0A9D9PZE3-F1
#
_cell.length_a   1.000
_cell.length_b   1.000
_cell.length_c   1.000
_cell.angle_alpha   90.00
_cell.angle_beta   90.00
_cell.angle_gamma   90.00
#
_symmetry.space_group_name_H-M   'P 1'
#
loop_
_entity.id
_entity.type
_entity.pdbx_description
1 polymer ?
#
loop_
_entity_poly.entity_id
_entity_poly.type
_entity_poly.pdbx_seq_one_letter_code
_entity_poly.pdbx_strand_id
1 'polypeptide(L)'
;DIDERWNDYASHYMADSVSQINTFPAAAIAWAGYVGMAVAHRWDEDWEQYAEEEYDALHGERGFDDMDEHIVQNILGLALDSEEAAKIEDTMRSCAHTAMTLIRREQVEGQSTKAFYIFARTAKVLFRIGAALELRRLGYRFEKVNMEDQPLYS
;
A
#
# COMPACT_ATOMS: atom_id res chain seq x y z
N ASP A 1 -11.15 -9.69 -4.17
CA ASP A 1 -10.19 -8.94 -5.02
C ASP A 1 -9.19 -8.18 -4.13
N ILE A 2 -7.93 -8.02 -4.53
CA ILE A 2 -6.92 -7.23 -3.80
C ILE A 2 -7.38 -5.78 -3.67
N ASP A 3 -7.99 -5.22 -4.72
CA ASP A 3 -8.46 -3.83 -4.73
C ASP A 3 -9.69 -3.62 -3.83
N GLU A 4 -10.48 -4.68 -3.60
CA GLU A 4 -11.60 -4.67 -2.66
C GLU A 4 -11.12 -4.65 -1.21
N ARG A 5 -10.05 -5.39 -0.87
CA ARG A 5 -9.50 -5.39 0.50
C ARG A 5 -9.04 -4.01 0.95
N TRP A 6 -8.61 -3.15 0.03
CA TRP A 6 -8.35 -1.75 0.37
C TRP A 6 -9.57 -1.04 0.94
N ASN A 7 -10.79 -1.35 0.48
CA ASN A 7 -11.99 -0.68 0.99
C ASN A 7 -12.28 -1.04 2.45
N ASP A 8 -11.92 -2.26 2.88
CA ASP A 8 -12.04 -2.72 4.27
C ASP A 8 -10.98 -2.05 5.17
N TYR A 9 -9.76 -1.89 4.64
CA TYR A 9 -8.64 -1.36 5.40
C TYR A 9 -8.55 0.17 5.37
N ALA A 10 -9.11 0.83 4.36
CA ALA A 10 -8.92 2.25 4.12
C ALA A 10 -9.30 3.12 5.32
N SER A 11 -10.43 2.85 5.99
CA SER A 11 -10.84 3.66 7.14
C SER A 11 -9.88 3.52 8.33
N HIS A 12 -9.41 2.31 8.60
CA HIS A 12 -8.47 2.00 9.68
C HIS A 12 -7.11 2.64 9.38
N TYR A 13 -6.59 2.40 8.18
CA TYR A 13 -5.36 3.00 7.69
C TYR A 13 -5.41 4.53 7.75
N MET A 14 -6.51 5.14 7.29
CA MET A 14 -6.66 6.59 7.36
C MET A 14 -6.63 7.07 8.82
N ALA A 15 -7.31 6.39 9.75
CA ALA A 15 -7.35 6.75 11.16
C ALA A 15 -5.95 6.77 11.78
N ASP A 16 -5.14 5.73 11.54
CA ASP A 16 -3.78 5.66 12.08
C ASP A 16 -2.85 6.69 11.44
N SER A 17 -2.99 6.89 10.13
CA SER A 17 -2.19 7.86 9.39
C SER A 17 -2.41 9.31 9.84
N VAL A 18 -3.57 9.68 10.42
CA VAL A 18 -3.83 11.06 10.88
C VAL A 18 -2.77 11.55 11.86
N SER A 19 -2.28 10.65 12.74
CA SER A 19 -1.26 10.98 13.73
C SER A 19 0.10 11.30 13.09
N GLN A 20 0.41 10.65 11.95
CA GLN A 20 1.72 10.71 11.30
C GLN A 20 1.78 11.66 10.10
N ILE A 21 0.65 11.98 9.44
CA ILE A 21 0.60 12.85 8.26
C ILE A 21 1.23 14.23 8.51
N ASN A 22 1.09 14.76 9.72
CA ASN A 22 1.64 16.08 10.05
C ASN A 22 3.17 16.06 10.22
N THR A 23 3.74 14.92 10.61
CA THR A 23 5.17 14.80 10.95
C THR A 23 5.95 14.15 9.80
N PHE A 24 5.42 13.08 9.22
CA PHE A 24 6.08 12.27 8.19
C PHE A 24 5.11 11.87 7.06
N PRO A 25 4.58 12.82 6.28
CA PRO A 25 3.58 12.54 5.25
C PRO A 25 4.07 11.61 4.14
N ALA A 26 5.38 11.64 3.82
CA ALA A 26 5.96 10.73 2.83
C ALA A 26 6.04 9.29 3.35
N ALA A 27 6.38 9.08 4.63
CA ALA A 27 6.42 7.75 5.24
C ALA A 27 5.01 7.16 5.30
N ALA A 28 4.04 7.95 5.78
CA ALA A 28 2.63 7.55 5.77
C ALA A 28 2.14 7.23 4.35
N ILE A 29 2.53 7.96 3.31
CA ILE A 29 2.15 7.56 1.94
C ILE A 29 2.83 6.23 1.52
N ALA A 30 4.10 6.03 1.88
CA ALA A 30 4.85 4.83 1.52
C ALA A 30 4.30 3.57 2.20
N TRP A 31 3.90 3.66 3.47
CA TRP A 31 3.33 2.55 4.24
C TRP A 31 2.08 1.93 3.59
N ALA A 32 1.27 2.73 2.88
CA ALA A 32 0.13 2.20 2.12
C ALA A 32 0.58 1.20 1.04
N GLY A 33 1.77 1.42 0.46
CA GLY A 33 2.38 0.49 -0.48
C GLY A 33 2.75 -0.84 0.17
N TYR A 34 3.33 -0.83 1.37
CA TYR A 34 3.61 -2.06 2.11
C TYR A 34 2.33 -2.84 2.43
N VAL A 35 1.25 -2.16 2.84
CA VAL A 35 -0.07 -2.80 3.01
C VAL A 35 -0.53 -3.50 1.73
N GLY A 36 -0.33 -2.87 0.56
CA GLY A 36 -0.60 -3.49 -0.74
C GLY A 36 0.23 -4.74 -1.01
N MET A 37 1.50 -4.73 -0.63
CA MET A 37 2.35 -5.91 -0.71
C MET A 37 1.85 -7.02 0.20
N ALA A 38 1.53 -6.72 1.47
CA ALA A 38 1.01 -7.71 2.40
C ALA A 38 -0.27 -8.38 1.87
N VAL A 39 -1.24 -7.58 1.39
CA VAL A 39 -2.49 -8.11 0.84
C VAL A 39 -2.24 -9.00 -0.38
N ALA A 40 -1.34 -8.59 -1.29
CA ALA A 40 -1.00 -9.41 -2.44
C ALA A 40 -0.30 -10.72 -2.05
N HIS A 41 0.57 -10.68 -1.05
CA HIS A 41 1.24 -11.87 -0.53
C HIS A 41 0.26 -12.86 0.10
N ARG A 42 -0.62 -12.36 0.98
CA ARG A 42 -1.67 -13.16 1.61
C ARG A 42 -2.66 -13.74 0.61
N TRP A 43 -2.98 -12.98 -0.44
CA TRP A 43 -3.83 -13.43 -1.54
C TRP A 43 -3.21 -14.63 -2.28
N ASP A 44 -1.88 -14.63 -2.47
CA ASP A 44 -1.15 -15.74 -3.10
C ASP A 44 -0.97 -16.94 -2.16
N GLU A 45 -0.73 -16.68 -0.87
CA GLU A 45 -0.48 -17.71 0.15
C GLU A 45 -1.72 -18.57 0.42
N ASP A 46 -2.81 -17.95 0.87
CA ASP A 46 -4.10 -18.61 1.09
C ASP A 46 -5.21 -17.55 1.20
N TRP A 47 -5.85 -17.25 0.07
CA TRP A 47 -6.93 -16.27 0.04
C TRP A 47 -8.08 -16.58 1.00
N GLU A 48 -8.47 -17.85 1.19
CA GLU A 48 -9.61 -18.20 2.04
C GLU A 48 -9.29 -17.93 3.51
N GLN A 49 -8.07 -18.26 3.94
CA GLN A 49 -7.61 -17.99 5.29
C GLN A 49 -7.52 -16.48 5.57
N TYR A 50 -6.97 -15.71 4.63
CA TYR A 50 -6.67 -14.30 4.85
C TYR A 50 -7.75 -13.34 4.32
N ALA A 51 -8.85 -13.84 3.76
CA ALA A 51 -9.99 -13.00 3.33
C ALA A 51 -10.73 -12.32 4.49
N GLU A 52 -10.61 -12.85 5.70
CA GLU A 52 -11.20 -12.30 6.92
C GLU A 52 -10.15 -11.68 7.87
N GLU A 53 -8.87 -11.64 7.47
CA GLU A 53 -7.81 -11.03 8.27
C GLU A 53 -8.17 -9.55 8.57
N GLU A 54 -8.03 -9.17 9.84
CA GLU A 54 -8.25 -7.80 10.30
C GLU A 54 -7.03 -6.93 9.99
N TYR A 55 -7.26 -5.62 9.78
CA TYR A 55 -6.20 -4.66 9.48
C TYR A 55 -5.08 -4.66 10.54
N ASP A 56 -5.43 -4.87 11.81
CA ASP A 56 -4.47 -4.88 12.92
C ASP A 56 -3.44 -6.01 12.82
N ALA A 57 -3.70 -7.06 12.03
CA ALA A 57 -2.74 -8.12 11.78
C ALA A 57 -1.53 -7.66 10.95
N LEU A 58 -1.64 -6.50 10.29
CA LEU A 58 -0.54 -5.90 9.52
C LEU A 58 0.40 -5.08 10.41
N HIS A 59 0.02 -4.78 11.64
CA HIS A 59 0.82 -4.00 12.57
C HIS A 59 1.99 -4.79 13.15
N GLY A 60 3.13 -4.10 13.31
CA GLY A 60 4.26 -4.60 14.07
C GLY A 60 4.05 -4.46 15.58
N GLU A 61 5.11 -4.75 16.34
CA GLU A 61 5.08 -4.61 17.81
C GLU A 61 4.84 -3.16 18.25
N ARG A 62 5.24 -2.18 17.41
CA ARG A 62 5.05 -0.74 17.65
C ARG A 62 3.86 -0.17 16.89
N GLY A 63 3.00 -1.02 16.33
CA GLY A 63 1.78 -0.60 15.66
C GLY A 63 2.02 -0.10 14.23
N PHE A 64 1.57 1.12 13.96
CA PHE A 64 1.70 1.76 12.65
C PHE A 64 3.15 2.15 12.32
N ASP A 65 3.96 2.46 13.35
CA ASP A 65 5.31 3.04 13.20
C ASP A 65 6.37 2.07 12.67
N ASP A 66 6.13 0.76 12.77
CA ASP A 66 7.02 -0.31 12.30
C ASP A 66 6.31 -1.31 11.37
N MET A 67 5.21 -0.87 10.78
CA MET A 67 4.39 -1.70 9.90
C MET A 67 5.15 -2.18 8.66
N ASP A 68 6.00 -1.33 8.07
CA ASP A 68 6.83 -1.72 6.93
C ASP A 68 7.86 -2.79 7.29
N GLU A 69 8.56 -2.63 8.42
CA GLU A 69 9.49 -3.63 8.95
C GLU A 69 8.77 -4.96 9.20
N HIS A 70 7.61 -4.91 9.85
CA HIS A 70 6.80 -6.11 10.12
C HIS A 70 6.35 -6.80 8.83
N ILE A 71 5.80 -6.04 7.87
CA ILE A 71 5.34 -6.58 6.60
C ILE A 71 6.51 -7.24 5.85
N VAL A 72 7.65 -6.56 5.73
CA VAL A 72 8.81 -7.09 5.00
C VAL A 72 9.35 -8.36 5.66
N GLN A 73 9.50 -8.36 6.98
CA GLN A 73 10.13 -9.47 7.69
C GLN A 73 9.19 -10.65 7.93
N ASN A 74 8.01 -10.39 8.48
CA ASN A 74 7.15 -11.42 9.05
C ASN A 74 6.06 -11.89 8.07
N ILE A 75 5.65 -11.03 7.13
CA ILE A 75 4.64 -11.40 6.12
C ILE A 75 5.34 -11.83 4.83
N LEU A 76 6.22 -10.99 4.26
CA LEU A 76 6.88 -11.28 2.99
C LEU A 76 8.05 -12.28 3.12
N GLY A 77 8.52 -12.53 4.34
CA GLY A 77 9.60 -13.45 4.67
C GLY A 77 11.00 -12.96 4.23
N LEU A 78 11.19 -11.64 4.10
CA LEU A 78 12.45 -11.05 3.64
C LEU A 78 13.30 -10.57 4.82
N ALA A 79 14.61 -10.83 4.77
CA ALA A 79 15.52 -10.21 5.72
C ALA A 79 15.59 -8.69 5.48
N LEU A 80 15.50 -7.88 6.53
CA LEU A 80 15.49 -6.41 6.42
C LEU A 80 16.79 -5.85 5.80
N ASP A 81 17.89 -6.58 5.91
CA ASP A 81 19.20 -6.25 5.31
C ASP A 81 19.42 -6.87 3.91
N SER A 82 18.41 -7.54 3.35
CA SER A 82 18.48 -8.12 2.00
C SER A 82 18.50 -7.04 0.91
N GLU A 83 19.08 -7.39 -0.24
CA GLU A 83 19.09 -6.52 -1.42
C GLU A 83 17.64 -6.28 -1.93
N GLU A 84 16.77 -7.28 -1.79
CA GLU A 84 15.36 -7.20 -2.13
C GLU A 84 14.61 -6.20 -1.25
N ALA A 85 14.79 -6.26 0.08
CA ALA A 85 14.18 -5.30 1.01
C ALA A 85 14.64 -3.87 0.71
N ALA A 86 15.93 -3.66 0.45
CA ALA A 86 16.47 -2.36 0.08
C ALA A 86 15.87 -1.81 -1.23
N LYS A 87 15.63 -2.66 -2.23
CA LYS A 87 14.97 -2.27 -3.49
C LYS A 87 13.50 -1.90 -3.29
N ILE A 88 12.79 -2.62 -2.43
CA ILE A 88 11.40 -2.31 -2.08
C ILE A 88 11.34 -0.94 -1.40
N GLU A 89 12.20 -0.72 -0.40
CA GLU A 89 12.29 0.54 0.33
C GLU A 89 12.57 1.72 -0.60
N ASP A 90 13.59 1.60 -1.47
CA ASP A 90 13.95 2.66 -2.42
C ASP A 90 12.81 2.98 -3.40
N THR A 91 12.10 1.95 -3.86
CA THR A 91 10.94 2.11 -4.74
C THR A 91 9.80 2.84 -4.03
N MET A 92 9.41 2.40 -2.84
CA MET A 92 8.31 3.01 -2.07
C MET A 92 8.65 4.45 -1.68
N ARG A 93 9.88 4.69 -1.23
CA ARG A 93 10.38 6.04 -0.90
C ARG A 93 10.35 6.96 -2.12
N SER A 94 10.79 6.48 -3.28
CA SER A 94 10.78 7.24 -4.54
C SER A 94 9.37 7.59 -5.01
N CYS A 95 8.43 6.63 -4.94
CA CYS A 95 7.03 6.84 -5.25
C CYS A 95 6.38 7.87 -4.30
N ALA A 96 6.62 7.75 -3.00
CA ALA A 96 6.10 8.68 -2.01
C ALA A 96 6.66 10.10 -2.18
N HIS A 97 7.95 10.26 -2.46
CA HIS A 97 8.55 11.57 -2.74
C HIS A 97 8.00 12.21 -4.02
N THR A 98 7.78 11.41 -5.05
CA THR A 98 7.16 11.87 -6.30
C THR A 98 5.72 12.32 -6.04
N ALA A 99 4.94 11.52 -5.32
CA ALA A 99 3.58 11.88 -4.91
C ALA A 99 3.56 13.18 -4.10
N MET A 100 4.43 13.32 -3.10
CA MET A 100 4.54 14.55 -2.30
C MET A 100 4.93 15.77 -3.14
N THR A 101 5.78 15.60 -4.15
CA THR A 101 6.12 16.67 -5.09
C THR A 101 4.90 17.12 -5.90
N LEU A 102 4.07 16.18 -6.34
CA LEU A 102 2.82 16.48 -7.05
C LEU A 102 1.81 17.17 -6.13
N ILE A 103 1.63 16.66 -4.90
CA ILE A 103 0.72 17.26 -3.91
C ILE A 103 1.12 18.70 -3.58
N ARG A 104 2.42 18.98 -3.42
CA ARG A 104 2.91 20.35 -3.14
C ARG A 104 2.58 21.32 -4.27
N ARG A 105 2.53 20.86 -5.53
CA ARG A 105 2.18 21.70 -6.69
C ARG A 105 0.70 22.09 -6.71
N GLU A 106 -0.16 21.30 -6.08
CA GLU A 106 -1.59 21.60 -5.98
C GLU A 106 -1.92 22.78 -5.03
N GLN A 107 -0.92 23.29 -4.29
CA GLN A 107 -1.03 24.42 -3.36
C GLN A 107 -2.21 24.30 -2.39
N VAL A 108 -2.51 23.08 -1.94
CA VAL A 108 -3.63 22.81 -1.04
C VAL A 108 -3.26 23.21 0.38
N GLU A 109 -4.18 23.92 1.03
CA GLU A 109 -4.06 24.27 2.43
C GLU A 109 -3.99 23.00 3.29
N GLY A 110 -2.98 22.94 4.16
CA GLY A 110 -2.84 21.86 5.13
C GLY A 110 -4.08 21.76 6.03
N GLN A 111 -4.39 20.55 6.51
CA GLN A 111 -5.55 20.29 7.38
C GLN A 111 -6.93 20.63 6.77
N SER A 112 -6.99 20.84 5.45
CA SER A 112 -8.26 20.98 4.72
C SER A 112 -8.85 19.63 4.31
N THR A 113 -10.16 19.59 4.07
CA THR A 113 -10.84 18.43 3.48
C THR A 113 -10.21 18.01 2.14
N LYS A 114 -9.74 18.98 1.34
CA LYS A 114 -9.06 18.70 0.06
C LYS A 114 -7.73 17.98 0.31
N ALA A 115 -6.97 18.39 1.31
CA ALA A 115 -5.70 17.72 1.67
C ALA A 115 -5.94 16.27 2.09
N PHE A 116 -6.97 16.02 2.90
CA PHE A 116 -7.36 14.67 3.29
C PHE A 116 -7.70 13.78 2.07
N TYR A 117 -8.56 14.27 1.16
CA TYR A 117 -8.92 13.50 -0.02
C TYR A 117 -7.76 13.26 -0.98
N ILE A 118 -6.82 14.20 -1.08
CA ILE A 118 -5.60 14.02 -1.86
C ILE A 118 -4.77 12.91 -1.24
N PHE A 119 -4.53 12.97 0.08
CA PHE A 119 -3.79 11.93 0.80
C PHE A 119 -4.43 10.56 0.62
N ALA A 120 -5.74 10.43 0.87
CA ALA A 120 -6.44 9.15 0.77
C ALA A 120 -6.36 8.53 -0.65
N ARG A 121 -6.47 9.36 -1.69
CA ARG A 121 -6.30 8.91 -3.09
C ARG A 121 -4.87 8.51 -3.38
N THR A 122 -3.89 9.26 -2.88
CA THR A 122 -2.48 8.95 -3.02
C THR A 122 -2.12 7.64 -2.33
N ALA A 123 -2.62 7.41 -1.10
CA ALA A 123 -2.44 6.17 -0.36
C ALA A 123 -2.99 4.97 -1.15
N LYS A 124 -4.20 5.09 -1.73
CA LYS A 124 -4.76 4.04 -2.60
C LYS A 124 -3.89 3.75 -3.84
N VAL A 125 -3.27 4.78 -4.43
CA VAL A 125 -2.34 4.59 -5.55
C VAL A 125 -1.08 3.84 -5.09
N LEU A 126 -0.51 4.20 -3.94
CA LEU A 126 0.66 3.51 -3.40
C LEU A 126 0.34 2.06 -3.03
N PHE A 127 -0.81 1.80 -2.42
CA PHE A 127 -1.33 0.45 -2.18
C PHE A 127 -1.32 -0.39 -3.45
N ARG A 128 -1.86 0.12 -4.55
CA ARG A 128 -1.86 -0.58 -5.84
C ARG A 128 -0.46 -0.81 -6.40
N ILE A 129 0.44 0.16 -6.25
CA ILE A 129 1.85 0.02 -6.64
C ILE A 129 2.51 -1.10 -5.85
N GLY A 130 2.29 -1.15 -4.53
CA GLY A 130 2.78 -2.20 -3.65
C GLY A 130 2.25 -3.58 -4.03
N ALA A 131 0.93 -3.71 -4.18
CA ALA A 131 0.32 -4.96 -4.64
C ALA A 131 0.91 -5.43 -5.98
N ALA A 132 1.08 -4.53 -6.95
CA ALA A 132 1.68 -4.86 -8.23
C ALA A 132 3.17 -5.26 -8.11
N LEU A 133 3.92 -4.62 -7.23
CA LEU A 133 5.32 -4.95 -6.96
C LEU A 133 5.44 -6.36 -6.38
N GLU A 134 4.58 -6.70 -5.43
CA GLU A 134 4.57 -8.01 -4.79
C GLU A 134 4.11 -9.11 -5.73
N LEU A 135 3.02 -8.91 -6.48
CA LEU A 135 2.57 -9.88 -7.49
C LEU A 135 3.69 -10.18 -8.50
N ARG A 136 4.42 -9.15 -8.94
CA ARG A 136 5.59 -9.34 -9.80
C ARG A 136 6.69 -10.16 -9.11
N ARG A 137 6.94 -9.95 -7.82
CA ARG A 137 7.93 -10.69 -7.02
C ARG A 137 7.55 -12.17 -6.90
N LEU A 138 6.26 -12.47 -6.75
CA LEU A 138 5.69 -13.82 -6.68
C LEU A 138 5.64 -14.53 -8.05
N GLY A 139 5.98 -13.83 -9.14
CA GLY A 139 6.10 -14.40 -10.48
C GLY A 139 4.88 -14.19 -11.38
N TYR A 140 3.88 -13.44 -10.94
CA TYR A 140 2.75 -13.06 -11.78
C TYR A 140 3.19 -12.08 -12.87
N ARG A 141 2.68 -12.28 -14.09
CA ARG A 141 2.90 -11.38 -15.22
C ARG A 141 1.64 -10.58 -15.47
N PHE A 142 1.78 -9.26 -15.52
CA PHE A 142 0.69 -8.40 -15.97
C PHE A 142 0.43 -8.63 -17.45
N GLU A 143 -0.69 -9.28 -17.76
CA GLU A 143 -1.23 -9.31 -19.11
C GLU A 143 -2.20 -8.16 -19.28
N LYS A 144 -1.98 -7.36 -20.32
CA LYS A 144 -2.92 -6.29 -20.67
C LYS A 144 -4.20 -6.95 -21.16
N VAL A 145 -5.26 -6.87 -20.36
CA VAL A 145 -6.59 -7.26 -20.81
C VAL A 145 -7.03 -6.25 -21.87
N ASN A 146 -7.14 -6.70 -23.13
CA ASN A 146 -7.81 -5.91 -24.16
C ASN A 146 -9.30 -5.88 -23.81
N MET A 147 -9.83 -4.70 -23.50
CA MET A 147 -11.25 -4.51 -23.20
C MET A 147 -12.18 -4.79 -24.40
N GLU A 148 -11.63 -5.12 -25.57
CA GLU A 148 -12.38 -5.53 -26.77
C GLU A 148 -12.89 -6.99 -26.67
N ASP A 149 -12.36 -7.80 -25.75
CA ASP A 149 -12.71 -9.22 -25.58
C ASP A 149 -13.74 -9.48 -24.45
N GLN A 150 -14.26 -8.44 -23.79
CA GLN A 150 -15.36 -8.62 -22.85
C GLN A 150 -16.68 -8.68 -23.62
N PRO A 151 -17.43 -9.81 -23.58
CA PRO A 151 -18.79 -9.80 -24.07
C PRO A 151 -19.58 -8.80 -23.22
N LEU A 152 -20.16 -7.81 -23.89
CA LEU A 152 -21.24 -7.01 -23.33
C LEU A 152 -22.32 -8.00 -22.89
N TYR A 153 -22.60 -8.00 -21.58
CA TYR A 153 -23.68 -8.72 -20.89
C TYR A 153 -23.42 -10.19 -20.49
N SER A 154 -23.50 -10.43 -19.17
CA SER A 154 -24.38 -11.44 -18.57
C SER A 154 -25.02 -10.88 -17.31
#